data_AF-A0A2T2W044-F1
#
_entry.id   AF-A0A2T2W044-F1
#
_cell.length_a   1.000
_cell.length_b   1.000
_cell.length_c   1.000
_cell.angle_alpha   90.00
_cell.angle_beta   90.00
_cell.angle_gamma   90.00
#
_symmetry.space_group_name_H-M   'P 1'
#
loop_
_entity.id
_entity.type
_entity.pdbx_description
1 polymer ?
#
loop_
_entity_poly.entity_id
_entity_poly.type
_entity_poly.pdbx_seq_one_letter_code
_entity_poly.pdbx_strand_id
1 'polypeptide(L)'
;MPTLRPPAPVYRYLLTVFAVTAAVIGVRFLITWAAEVFLHPIPILGGWLKSLEIIELSVIVLFAVLGFGLGSATHHLPAKTSLGLKSIALLVALPLVFFSSYWLRYQLWLSQLTAESTLTRQQITALANQALSREGGSQGFWGYYTTTTRMPILPATVDELERMAEDQKWFRSELTRFSGIEPGVFSMIFDGAGWGIRLFYMALAFLTGVIYFFKGLAEADAARLRRLAQGTAVKR
;
A
#
# COMPACT_ATOMS: atom_id res chain seq x y z
N MET A 1 -47.42 15.59 15.58
CA MET A 1 -46.65 14.37 15.87
C MET A 1 -45.28 14.48 15.22
N PRO A 2 -44.16 14.34 15.95
CA PRO A 2 -42.84 14.32 15.32
C PRO A 2 -42.70 13.01 14.54
N THR A 3 -42.67 13.10 13.21
CA THR A 3 -42.40 11.95 12.35
C THR A 3 -40.97 11.48 12.62
N LEU A 4 -40.81 10.29 13.21
CA LEU A 4 -39.54 9.57 13.30
C LEU A 4 -38.95 9.50 11.88
N ARG A 5 -37.89 10.28 11.63
CA ARG A 5 -37.15 10.19 10.37
C ARG A 5 -36.62 8.75 10.27
N PRO A 6 -36.73 8.11 9.10
CA PRO A 6 -36.16 6.78 8.92
C PRO A 6 -34.68 6.81 9.31
N PRO A 7 -34.18 5.77 10.00
CA PRO A 7 -32.77 5.69 10.36
C PRO A 7 -31.94 5.85 9.09
N ALA A 8 -30.88 6.66 9.18
CA ALA A 8 -29.98 6.83 8.04
C ALA A 8 -29.50 5.46 7.57
N PRO A 9 -29.41 5.22 6.25
CA PRO A 9 -29.07 3.91 5.71
C PRO A 9 -27.56 3.64 5.91
N VAL A 10 -27.16 3.33 7.15
CA VAL A 10 -25.77 3.02 7.53
C VAL A 10 -25.22 1.86 6.71
N TYR A 11 -26.06 0.88 6.36
CA TYR A 11 -25.65 -0.22 5.47
C TYR A 11 -25.20 0.28 4.09
N ARG A 12 -25.83 1.33 3.52
CA ARG A 12 -25.40 1.91 2.23
C ARG A 12 -24.07 2.62 2.38
N TYR A 13 -23.86 3.32 3.51
CA TYR A 13 -22.56 3.90 3.83
C TYR A 13 -21.47 2.82 3.87
N LEU A 14 -21.67 1.75 4.65
CA LEU A 14 -20.71 0.67 4.78
C LEU A 14 -20.45 -0.04 3.45
N LEU A 15 -21.50 -0.29 2.65
CA LEU A 15 -21.36 -0.89 1.32
C LEU A 15 -20.56 0.01 0.38
N THR A 16 -20.83 1.31 0.34
CA THR A 16 -20.07 2.26 -0.49
C THR A 16 -18.61 2.35 -0.02
N VAL A 17 -18.36 2.42 1.29
CA VAL A 17 -17.00 2.41 1.85
C VAL A 17 -16.26 1.13 1.44
N PHE A 18 -16.89 -0.03 1.59
CA PHE A 18 -16.31 -1.31 1.20
C PHE A 18 -16.03 -1.36 -0.30
N ALA A 19 -17.00 -0.99 -1.14
CA ALA A 19 -16.87 -1.01 -2.59
C ALA A 19 -15.75 -0.09 -3.09
N VAL A 20 -15.69 1.15 -2.58
CA VAL A 20 -14.62 2.10 -2.94
C VAL A 20 -13.26 1.57 -2.49
N THR A 21 -13.15 1.09 -1.25
CA THR A 21 -11.87 0.57 -0.74
C THR A 21 -11.42 -0.66 -1.52
N ALA A 22 -12.32 -1.61 -1.76
CA ALA A 22 -12.03 -2.83 -2.54
C ALA A 22 -11.64 -2.50 -3.99
N ALA A 23 -12.33 -1.54 -4.63
CA ALA A 23 -11.99 -1.09 -5.98
C ALA A 23 -10.59 -0.48 -6.04
N VAL A 24 -10.24 0.39 -5.08
CA VAL A 24 -8.90 1.00 -5.02
C VAL A 24 -7.82 -0.05 -4.75
N ILE A 25 -8.05 -1.00 -3.85
CA ILE A 25 -7.13 -2.13 -3.62
C ILE A 25 -6.98 -2.95 -4.90
N GLY A 26 -8.07 -3.26 -5.60
CA GLY A 26 -8.05 -4.00 -6.86
C GLY A 26 -7.22 -3.30 -7.93
N VAL A 27 -7.42 -2.00 -8.13
CA VAL A 27 -6.61 -1.20 -9.06
C VAL A 27 -5.14 -1.19 -8.63
N ARG A 28 -4.85 -1.04 -7.33
CA ARG A 28 -3.49 -1.08 -6.80
C ARG A 28 -2.82 -2.43 -7.05
N PHE A 29 -3.56 -3.53 -6.90
CA PHE A 29 -3.08 -4.87 -7.20
C PHE A 29 -2.74 -5.01 -8.68
N LEU A 30 -3.61 -4.54 -9.58
CA LEU A 30 -3.37 -4.57 -11.02
C LEU A 30 -2.11 -3.77 -11.40
N ILE A 31 -1.96 -2.56 -10.87
CA ILE A 31 -0.77 -1.73 -11.11
C ILE A 31 0.49 -2.42 -10.60
N THR A 32 0.44 -2.96 -9.38
CA THR A 32 1.60 -3.63 -8.75
C THR A 32 1.96 -4.90 -9.52
N TRP A 33 0.98 -5.72 -9.88
CA TRP A 33 1.18 -6.94 -10.67
C TRP A 33 1.75 -6.61 -12.05
N ALA A 34 1.19 -5.63 -12.75
CA ALA A 34 1.68 -5.21 -14.05
C ALA A 34 3.13 -4.71 -13.96
N ALA A 35 3.48 -4.01 -12.88
CA ALA A 35 4.85 -3.56 -12.68
C ALA A 35 5.83 -4.72 -12.42
N GLU A 36 5.47 -5.67 -11.55
CA GLU A 36 6.29 -6.86 -11.29
C GLU A 36 6.47 -7.75 -12.51
N VAL A 37 5.45 -7.87 -13.37
CA VAL A 37 5.49 -8.73 -14.56
C VAL A 37 6.13 -8.06 -15.76
N PHE A 38 5.90 -6.77 -16.00
CA PHE A 38 6.30 -6.11 -17.24
C PHE A 38 7.45 -5.11 -17.08
N LEU A 39 7.57 -4.43 -15.93
CA LEU A 39 8.57 -3.37 -15.74
C LEU A 39 9.83 -3.90 -15.06
N HIS A 40 9.67 -4.67 -13.99
CA HIS A 40 10.81 -5.13 -13.18
C HIS A 40 11.72 -6.18 -13.84
N PRO A 41 11.25 -7.02 -14.77
CA PRO A 41 12.13 -7.93 -15.49
C PRO A 41 13.03 -7.26 -16.54
N ILE A 42 12.81 -5.98 -16.87
CA ILE A 42 13.64 -5.26 -17.87
C ILE A 42 15.03 -5.01 -17.27
N PRO A 43 16.11 -5.56 -17.85
CA PRO A 43 17.47 -5.35 -17.35
C PRO A 43 17.81 -3.86 -17.25
N ILE A 44 18.51 -3.46 -16.18
CA ILE A 44 18.91 -2.06 -15.87
C ILE A 44 17.74 -1.15 -15.43
N LEU A 45 16.68 -1.07 -16.22
CA LEU A 45 15.51 -0.22 -15.91
C LEU A 45 14.72 -0.74 -14.71
N GLY A 46 14.50 -2.04 -14.62
CA GLY A 46 13.70 -2.67 -13.56
C GLY A 46 14.28 -2.46 -12.16
N GLY A 47 15.61 -2.53 -12.02
CA GLY A 47 16.31 -2.28 -10.76
C GLY A 47 16.24 -0.81 -10.32
N TRP A 48 16.41 0.13 -11.26
CA TRP A 48 16.25 1.57 -10.99
C TRP A 48 14.80 1.93 -10.62
N LEU A 49 13.82 1.42 -11.37
CA LEU A 49 12.38 1.60 -11.09
C LEU A 49 12.00 1.05 -9.71
N LYS A 50 12.57 -0.09 -9.32
CA LYS A 50 12.34 -0.74 -8.03
C LYS A 50 13.00 0.05 -6.89
N SER A 51 14.22 0.54 -7.10
CA SER A 51 14.95 1.35 -6.12
C SER A 51 14.30 2.71 -5.84
N LEU A 52 13.71 3.34 -6.86
CA LEU A 52 13.02 4.63 -6.72
C LEU A 52 11.55 4.50 -6.29
N GLU A 53 11.08 3.26 -6.11
CA GLU A 53 9.67 2.94 -5.86
C GLU A 53 8.72 3.74 -6.78
N ILE A 54 9.05 3.92 -8.07
CA ILE A 54 8.33 4.82 -9.00
C ILE A 54 6.84 4.46 -9.12
N ILE A 55 6.52 3.17 -8.99
CA ILE A 55 5.14 2.68 -8.99
C ILE A 55 4.34 3.27 -7.82
N GLU A 56 4.99 3.62 -6.72
CA GLU A 56 4.36 4.26 -5.57
C GLU A 56 3.90 5.69 -5.88
N LEU A 57 4.31 6.33 -6.98
CA LEU A 57 3.69 7.59 -7.44
C LEU A 57 2.21 7.41 -7.79
N SER A 58 1.83 6.24 -8.33
CA SER A 58 0.43 5.93 -8.63
C SER A 58 -0.46 5.97 -7.39
N VAL A 59 0.13 5.74 -6.21
CA VAL A 59 -0.56 5.72 -4.93
C VAL A 59 -1.15 7.08 -4.58
N ILE A 60 -0.48 8.17 -4.96
CA ILE A 60 -0.97 9.52 -4.70
C ILE A 60 -2.34 9.72 -5.35
N VAL A 61 -2.48 9.30 -6.62
CA VAL A 61 -3.74 9.37 -7.36
C VAL A 61 -4.79 8.43 -6.77
N LEU A 62 -4.40 7.20 -6.42
CA LEU A 62 -5.31 6.24 -5.79
C LEU A 62 -5.82 6.74 -4.44
N PHE A 63 -4.99 7.41 -3.66
CA PHE A 63 -5.38 7.99 -2.37
C PHE A 63 -6.29 9.21 -2.55
N ALA A 64 -6.12 10.01 -3.61
CA ALA A 64 -7.07 11.05 -3.96
C ALA A 64 -8.47 10.47 -4.22
N VAL A 65 -8.54 9.39 -5.03
CA VAL A 65 -9.79 8.70 -5.35
C VAL A 65 -10.40 8.06 -4.09
N LEU A 66 -9.60 7.39 -3.27
CA LEU A 66 -10.02 6.79 -2.01
C LEU A 66 -10.59 7.86 -1.07
N GLY A 67 -9.81 8.91 -0.81
CA GLY A 67 -10.21 10.01 0.07
C GLY A 67 -11.52 10.61 -0.38
N PHE A 68 -11.61 11.03 -1.65
CA PHE A 68 -12.83 11.59 -2.21
C PHE A 68 -14.02 10.64 -2.11
N GLY A 69 -13.85 9.38 -2.53
CA GLY A 69 -14.93 8.38 -2.50
C GLY A 69 -15.46 8.12 -1.09
N LEU A 70 -14.58 7.97 -0.10
CA LEU A 70 -14.96 7.81 1.31
C LEU A 70 -15.63 9.06 1.88
N GLY A 71 -15.10 10.25 1.56
CA GLY A 71 -15.70 11.52 1.97
C GLY A 71 -17.10 11.71 1.40
N SER A 72 -17.28 11.45 0.10
CA SER A 72 -18.57 11.53 -0.58
C SER A 72 -19.56 10.47 -0.09
N ALA A 73 -19.09 9.27 0.28
CA ALA A 73 -19.94 8.21 0.85
C ALA A 73 -20.64 8.67 2.14
N THR A 74 -20.08 9.63 2.87
CA THR A 74 -20.69 10.16 4.09
C THR A 74 -22.05 10.80 3.86
N HIS A 75 -22.45 11.14 2.62
CA HIS A 75 -23.79 11.66 2.33
C HIS A 75 -24.91 10.69 2.78
N HIS A 76 -24.63 9.39 2.88
CA HIS A 76 -25.54 8.36 3.41
C HIS A 76 -25.73 8.44 4.93
N LEU A 77 -24.81 9.07 5.67
CA LEU A 77 -24.89 9.23 7.11
C LEU A 77 -25.80 10.41 7.50
N PRO A 78 -26.28 10.48 8.76
CA PRO A 78 -26.92 11.68 9.28
C PRO A 78 -26.00 12.90 9.20
N ALA A 79 -26.56 14.08 8.91
CA ALA A 79 -25.79 15.33 8.88
C ALA A 79 -25.11 15.64 10.24
N LYS A 80 -25.77 15.24 11.35
CA LYS A 80 -25.27 15.41 12.72
C LYS A 80 -24.12 14.48 13.10
N THR A 81 -23.75 13.52 12.25
CA THR A 81 -22.64 12.62 12.56
C THR A 81 -21.34 13.42 12.68
N SER A 82 -20.63 13.21 13.79
CA SER A 82 -19.38 13.90 14.08
C SER A 82 -18.32 13.60 13.03
N LEU A 83 -17.40 14.55 12.83
CA LEU A 83 -16.28 14.38 11.90
C LEU A 83 -15.44 13.16 12.29
N GLY A 84 -15.20 12.94 13.59
CA GLY A 84 -14.45 11.78 14.08
C GLY A 84 -15.01 10.46 13.57
N LEU A 85 -16.34 10.26 13.64
CA LEU A 85 -16.97 9.02 13.18
C LEU A 85 -16.92 8.86 11.66
N LYS A 86 -17.04 9.97 10.91
CA LYS A 86 -16.88 9.98 9.44
C LYS A 86 -15.45 9.58 9.04
N SER A 87 -14.45 10.00 9.80
CA SER A 87 -13.03 9.77 9.50
C SER A 87 -12.53 8.35 9.83
N ILE A 88 -13.27 7.54 10.62
CA ILE A 88 -12.83 6.17 10.96
C ILE A 88 -12.60 5.33 9.70
N ALA A 89 -13.50 5.42 8.71
CA ALA A 89 -13.34 4.67 7.46
C ALA A 89 -12.05 5.05 6.73
N LEU A 90 -11.71 6.35 6.71
CA LEU A 90 -10.45 6.81 6.14
C LEU A 90 -9.25 6.27 6.94
N LEU A 91 -9.27 6.41 8.26
CA LEU A 91 -8.17 5.99 9.14
C LEU A 91 -7.86 4.48 9.00
N VAL A 92 -8.87 3.65 8.77
CA VAL A 92 -8.70 2.21 8.51
C VAL A 92 -8.27 1.96 7.06
N ALA A 93 -8.85 2.65 6.08
CA ALA A 93 -8.57 2.40 4.68
C ALA A 93 -7.17 2.84 4.24
N LEU A 94 -6.63 3.94 4.79
CA LEU A 94 -5.31 4.46 4.43
C LEU A 94 -4.19 3.39 4.59
N PRO A 95 -3.96 2.81 5.78
CA PRO A 95 -2.93 1.79 5.95
C PRO A 95 -3.24 0.52 5.15
N LEU A 96 -4.51 0.10 5.07
CA LEU A 96 -4.89 -1.09 4.30
C LEU A 96 -4.53 -0.95 2.83
N VAL A 97 -4.91 0.16 2.19
CA VAL A 97 -4.60 0.41 0.78
C VAL A 97 -3.09 0.57 0.59
N PHE A 98 -2.39 1.27 1.50
CA PHE A 98 -0.95 1.45 1.42
C PHE A 98 -0.19 0.12 1.45
N PHE A 99 -0.42 -0.69 2.48
CA PHE A 99 0.29 -1.95 2.66
C PHE A 99 -0.10 -3.03 1.65
N SER A 100 -1.22 -2.86 0.94
CA SER A 100 -1.72 -3.84 -0.03
C SER A 100 -0.71 -4.15 -1.16
N SER A 101 0.00 -3.16 -1.71
CA SER A 101 1.01 -3.43 -2.75
C SER A 101 2.17 -4.26 -2.20
N TYR A 102 2.72 -3.87 -1.05
CA TYR A 102 3.82 -4.61 -0.41
C TYR A 102 3.43 -6.04 -0.06
N TRP A 103 2.18 -6.25 0.39
CA TRP A 103 1.66 -7.58 0.65
C TRP A 103 1.63 -8.43 -0.62
N LEU A 104 1.13 -7.85 -1.73
CA LEU A 104 1.11 -8.54 -3.01
C LEU A 104 2.53 -8.86 -3.50
N ARG A 105 3.48 -7.92 -3.41
CA ARG A 105 4.88 -8.15 -3.80
C ARG A 105 5.53 -9.26 -2.97
N TYR A 106 5.25 -9.32 -1.67
CA TYR A 106 5.70 -10.43 -0.82
C TYR A 106 5.16 -11.78 -1.31
N GLN A 107 3.87 -11.85 -1.63
CA GLN A 107 3.27 -13.10 -2.12
C GLN A 107 3.79 -13.49 -3.50
N LEU A 108 4.01 -12.53 -4.40
CA LEU A 108 4.60 -12.76 -5.73
C LEU A 108 6.03 -13.26 -5.62
N TRP A 109 6.85 -12.64 -4.76
CA TRP A 109 8.23 -13.06 -4.52
C TRP A 109 8.32 -14.51 -4.03
N LEU A 110 7.53 -14.90 -3.03
CA LEU A 110 7.47 -16.29 -2.58
C LEU A 110 6.96 -17.23 -3.68
N SER A 111 6.05 -16.77 -4.55
CA SER A 111 5.51 -17.57 -5.65
C SER A 111 6.54 -17.81 -6.73
N GLN A 112 7.35 -16.80 -7.04
CA GLN A 112 8.47 -16.93 -7.96
C GLN A 112 9.49 -17.96 -7.45
N LEU A 113 9.95 -17.82 -6.20
CA LEU A 113 10.88 -18.77 -5.58
C LEU A 113 10.33 -20.22 -5.52
N THR A 114 9.02 -20.36 -5.32
CA THR A 114 8.36 -21.68 -5.36
C THR A 114 8.29 -22.24 -6.78
N ALA A 115 8.04 -21.40 -7.79
CA ALA A 115 7.93 -21.82 -9.18
C ALA A 115 9.29 -22.20 -9.78
N GLU A 116 10.38 -21.58 -9.32
CA GLU A 116 11.75 -21.82 -9.78
C GLU A 116 12.46 -22.96 -9.04
N SER A 117 11.79 -23.64 -8.10
CA SER A 117 12.41 -24.68 -7.27
C SER A 117 11.59 -25.95 -7.14
N THR A 118 12.24 -27.02 -6.68
CA THR A 118 11.58 -28.28 -6.33
C THR A 118 10.98 -28.25 -4.92
N LEU A 119 11.14 -27.16 -4.17
CA LEU A 119 10.71 -27.03 -2.79
C LEU A 119 9.22 -26.66 -2.72
N THR A 120 8.56 -27.14 -1.68
CA THR A 120 7.17 -26.77 -1.41
C THR A 120 7.06 -25.31 -0.95
N ARG A 121 5.88 -24.70 -1.13
CA ARG A 121 5.59 -23.33 -0.66
C ARG A 121 5.91 -23.15 0.83
N GLN A 122 5.68 -24.19 1.65
CA GLN A 122 5.99 -24.15 3.08
C GLN A 122 7.49 -24.10 3.34
N GLN A 123 8.29 -24.91 2.64
CA GLN A 123 9.75 -24.90 2.76
C GLN A 123 10.34 -23.57 2.31
N ILE A 124 9.90 -23.03 1.17
CA ILE A 124 10.32 -21.71 0.70
C ILE A 124 9.96 -20.61 1.70
N THR A 125 8.76 -20.68 2.28
CA THR A 125 8.34 -19.69 3.29
C THR A 125 9.20 -19.78 4.56
N ALA A 126 9.55 -20.99 5.01
CA ALA A 126 10.42 -21.18 6.16
C ALA A 126 11.84 -20.65 5.91
N LEU A 127 12.42 -20.96 4.75
CA LEU A 127 13.73 -20.46 4.34
C LEU A 127 13.73 -18.94 4.19
N ALA A 128 12.70 -18.36 3.55
CA ALA A 128 12.53 -16.93 3.44
C ALA A 128 12.42 -16.26 4.81
N ASN A 129 11.66 -16.82 5.74
CA ASN A 129 11.55 -16.29 7.09
C ASN A 129 12.90 -16.34 7.84
N GLN A 130 13.70 -17.40 7.66
CA GLN A 130 15.04 -17.48 8.23
C GLN A 130 15.95 -16.38 7.66
N ALA A 131 15.98 -16.21 6.35
CA ALA A 131 16.76 -15.16 5.68
C ALA A 131 16.33 -13.76 6.14
N LEU A 132 15.04 -13.46 6.12
CA LEU A 132 14.49 -12.17 6.54
C LEU A 132 14.75 -11.90 8.03
N SER A 133 14.67 -12.92 8.89
CA SER A 133 14.95 -12.75 10.32
C SER A 133 16.41 -12.41 10.59
N ARG A 134 17.35 -12.97 9.81
CA ARG A 134 18.79 -12.70 9.97
C ARG A 134 19.18 -11.32 9.46
N GLU A 135 18.57 -10.87 8.36
CA GLU A 135 18.90 -9.59 7.74
C GLU A 135 18.10 -8.41 8.30
N GLY A 136 16.78 -8.60 8.45
CA GLY A 136 15.82 -7.57 8.85
C GLY A 136 15.38 -7.64 10.31
N GLY A 137 15.75 -8.69 11.04
CA GLY A 137 15.33 -8.92 12.44
C GLY A 137 13.86 -9.33 12.60
N SER A 138 13.14 -9.57 11.50
CA SER A 138 11.72 -9.92 11.51
C SER A 138 11.38 -10.92 10.42
N GLN A 139 10.24 -11.61 10.55
CA GLN A 139 9.78 -12.66 9.65
C GLN A 139 8.51 -12.25 8.90
N GLY A 140 8.13 -13.05 7.91
CA GLY A 140 6.90 -12.87 7.17
C GLY A 140 6.85 -11.55 6.39
N PHE A 141 5.65 -11.00 6.27
CA PHE A 141 5.42 -9.74 5.59
C PHE A 141 6.21 -8.57 6.19
N TRP A 142 6.30 -8.48 7.52
CA TRP A 142 7.03 -7.38 8.16
C TRP A 142 8.53 -7.48 7.94
N GLY A 143 9.09 -8.70 8.01
CA GLY A 143 10.48 -8.94 7.60
C GLY A 143 10.73 -8.55 6.15
N TYR A 144 9.84 -8.94 5.24
CA TYR A 144 9.94 -8.55 3.83
C TYR A 144 9.89 -7.02 3.65
N TYR A 145 8.91 -6.37 4.30
CA TYR A 145 8.71 -4.94 4.20
C TYR A 145 9.93 -4.17 4.72
N THR A 146 10.51 -4.54 5.85
CA THR A 146 11.69 -3.87 6.40
C THR A 146 12.95 -4.21 5.62
N THR A 147 13.16 -5.45 5.20
CA THR A 147 14.37 -5.82 4.45
C THR A 147 14.43 -5.14 3.08
N THR A 148 13.29 -4.93 2.42
CA THR A 148 13.26 -4.25 1.11
C THR A 148 13.63 -2.76 1.14
N THR A 149 13.62 -2.11 2.30
CA THR A 149 14.18 -0.75 2.41
C THR A 149 15.71 -0.74 2.38
N ARG A 150 16.34 -1.86 2.74
CA ARG A 150 17.79 -2.05 2.83
C ARG A 150 18.34 -2.69 1.55
N MET A 151 17.56 -3.63 1.01
CA MET A 151 17.88 -4.45 -0.15
C MET A 151 16.78 -4.30 -1.21
N PRO A 152 16.90 -3.34 -2.14
CA PRO A 152 15.88 -3.11 -3.17
C PRO A 152 15.69 -4.33 -4.09
N ILE A 153 16.75 -5.14 -4.23
CA ILE A 153 16.75 -6.38 -4.99
C ILE A 153 16.88 -7.52 -3.98
N LEU A 154 15.81 -8.29 -3.84
CA LEU A 154 15.80 -9.51 -3.04
C LEU A 154 16.28 -10.70 -3.89
N PRO A 155 16.72 -11.79 -3.25
CA PRO A 155 17.04 -13.05 -3.93
C PRO A 155 15.94 -13.46 -4.90
N ALA A 156 16.32 -13.73 -6.15
CA ALA A 156 15.42 -14.22 -7.18
C ALA A 156 15.39 -15.76 -7.21
N THR A 157 16.48 -16.40 -6.79
CA THR A 157 16.64 -17.86 -6.78
C THR A 157 16.74 -18.42 -5.36
N VAL A 158 16.49 -19.73 -5.21
CA VAL A 158 16.63 -20.42 -3.91
C VAL A 158 18.08 -20.43 -3.45
N ASP A 159 19.04 -20.63 -4.34
CA ASP A 159 20.47 -20.62 -4.01
C ASP A 159 20.91 -19.26 -3.42
N GLU A 160 20.44 -18.15 -3.99
CA GLU A 160 20.68 -16.81 -3.44
C GLU A 160 20.00 -16.62 -2.08
N LEU A 161 18.80 -17.18 -1.90
CA LEU A 161 18.08 -17.12 -0.65
C LEU A 161 18.75 -17.93 0.47
N GLU A 162 19.29 -19.11 0.15
CA GLU A 162 20.08 -19.93 1.06
C GLU A 162 21.37 -19.20 1.45
N ARG A 163 22.07 -18.60 0.50
CA ARG A 163 23.26 -17.77 0.79
C ARG A 163 22.93 -16.59 1.71
N MET A 164 21.81 -15.90 1.45
CA MET A 164 21.33 -14.84 2.34
C MET A 164 20.96 -15.38 3.73
N ALA A 165 20.43 -16.60 3.81
CA ALA A 165 20.12 -17.24 5.08
C ALA A 165 21.39 -17.68 5.83
N GLU A 166 22.47 -18.03 5.15
CA GLU A 166 23.71 -18.55 5.74
C GLU A 166 24.70 -17.44 6.11
N ASP A 167 24.89 -16.45 5.23
CA ASP A 167 25.89 -15.40 5.35
C ASP A 167 25.26 -14.00 5.39
N GLN A 168 25.30 -13.38 6.57
CA GLN A 168 24.83 -12.01 6.83
C GLN A 168 25.59 -10.95 6.02
N LYS A 169 26.74 -11.31 5.41
CA LYS A 169 27.55 -10.41 4.60
C LYS A 169 27.39 -10.64 3.10
N TRP A 170 26.61 -11.63 2.64
CA TRP A 170 26.49 -11.95 1.21
C TRP A 170 26.04 -10.76 0.36
N PHE A 171 24.99 -10.05 0.77
CA PHE A 171 24.52 -8.87 0.01
C PHE A 171 25.55 -7.74 0.01
N ARG A 172 26.28 -7.61 1.12
CA ARG A 172 27.35 -6.62 1.28
C ARG A 172 28.55 -6.94 0.40
N SER A 173 28.92 -8.20 0.25
CA SER A 173 30.04 -8.66 -0.58
C SER A 173 29.72 -8.57 -2.07
N GLU A 174 28.49 -8.89 -2.48
CA GLU A 174 28.06 -8.74 -3.88
C GLU A 174 28.00 -7.26 -4.28
N LEU A 175 27.52 -6.36 -3.40
CA LEU A 175 27.53 -4.91 -3.65
C LEU A 175 28.95 -4.29 -3.63
N THR A 176 29.86 -4.77 -2.78
CA THR A 176 31.25 -4.28 -2.77
C THR A 176 31.99 -4.65 -4.04
N ARG A 177 31.71 -5.84 -4.59
CA ARG A 177 32.26 -6.28 -5.88
C ARG A 177 31.89 -5.33 -7.03
N PHE A 178 30.74 -4.66 -6.97
CA PHE A 178 30.30 -3.72 -8.01
C PHE A 178 30.65 -2.24 -7.73
N SER A 179 30.95 -1.85 -6.48
CA SER A 179 31.10 -0.42 -6.10
C SER A 179 32.45 -0.03 -5.48
N GLY A 180 33.23 -0.98 -4.92
CA GLY A 180 34.52 -0.69 -4.27
C GLY A 180 34.44 0.12 -2.96
N ILE A 181 33.23 0.40 -2.45
CA ILE A 181 33.00 1.20 -1.23
C ILE A 181 32.79 0.29 -0.02
N GLU A 182 33.31 0.66 1.15
CA GLU A 182 33.18 -0.15 2.37
C GLU A 182 31.72 -0.53 2.72
N PRO A 183 31.46 -1.81 3.08
CA PRO A 183 30.13 -2.36 3.35
C PRO A 183 29.26 -1.59 4.36
N GLY A 184 29.90 -0.97 5.36
CA GLY A 184 29.22 -0.30 6.47
C GLY A 184 28.56 1.03 6.08
N VAL A 185 29.23 1.81 5.23
CA VAL A 185 28.75 3.13 4.81
C VAL A 185 27.65 3.01 3.76
N PHE A 186 27.80 2.05 2.86
CA PHE A 186 26.83 1.81 1.78
C PHE A 186 25.47 1.34 2.32
N SER A 187 25.45 0.40 3.27
CA SER A 187 24.22 -0.09 3.91
C SER A 187 23.46 1.01 4.67
N MET A 188 24.17 1.90 5.37
CA MET A 188 23.54 3.00 6.12
C MET A 188 22.86 4.03 5.20
N ILE A 189 23.49 4.35 4.06
CA ILE A 189 22.94 5.28 3.06
C ILE A 189 21.70 4.68 2.38
N PHE A 190 21.74 3.39 2.01
CA PHE A 190 20.61 2.71 1.38
C PHE A 190 19.43 2.52 2.34
N ASP A 191 19.69 2.15 3.60
CA ASP A 191 18.66 2.07 4.63
C ASP A 191 17.96 3.43 4.82
N GLY A 192 18.75 4.50 4.96
CA GLY A 192 18.24 5.86 5.12
C GLY A 192 17.46 6.36 3.90
N ALA A 193 17.99 6.12 2.70
CA ALA A 193 17.35 6.50 1.44
C ALA A 193 16.06 5.70 1.20
N GLY A 194 16.07 4.39 1.43
CA GLY A 194 14.90 3.52 1.27
C GLY A 194 13.76 3.89 2.21
N TRP A 195 14.06 4.13 3.49
CA TRP A 195 13.06 4.67 4.43
C TRP A 195 12.63 6.09 4.07
N GLY A 196 13.56 6.94 3.64
CA GLY A 196 13.26 8.31 3.23
C GLY A 196 12.26 8.36 2.06
N ILE A 197 12.51 7.58 1.02
CA ILE A 197 11.62 7.46 -0.16
C ILE A 197 10.25 6.93 0.27
N ARG A 198 10.22 5.84 1.05
CA ARG A 198 8.96 5.22 1.44
C ARG A 198 8.12 6.09 2.37
N LEU A 199 8.74 6.74 3.35
CA LEU A 199 8.06 7.70 4.25
C LEU A 199 7.58 8.92 3.48
N PHE A 200 8.35 9.41 2.49
CA PHE A 200 7.94 10.49 1.63
C PHE A 200 6.66 10.15 0.85
N TYR A 201 6.65 9.00 0.15
CA TYR A 201 5.45 8.56 -0.58
C TYR A 201 4.27 8.27 0.34
N MET A 202 4.51 7.66 1.50
CA MET A 202 3.47 7.40 2.50
C MET A 202 2.85 8.72 2.99
N ALA A 203 3.67 9.69 3.38
CA ALA A 203 3.21 11.00 3.85
C ALA A 203 2.42 11.74 2.76
N LEU A 204 2.95 11.78 1.54
CA LEU A 204 2.31 12.46 0.41
C LEU A 204 0.97 11.80 0.04
N ALA A 205 0.92 10.47 0.00
CA ALA A 205 -0.31 9.71 -0.22
C ALA A 205 -1.33 9.96 0.88
N PHE A 206 -0.93 9.87 2.15
CA PHE A 206 -1.84 10.03 3.28
C PHE A 206 -2.40 11.45 3.34
N LEU A 207 -1.53 12.46 3.18
CA LEU A 207 -1.95 13.85 3.08
C LEU A 207 -2.94 14.06 1.93
N THR A 208 -2.66 13.47 0.76
CA THR A 208 -3.56 13.53 -0.39
C THR A 208 -4.92 12.89 -0.08
N GLY A 209 -4.93 11.71 0.55
CA GLY A 209 -6.15 11.04 0.97
C GLY A 209 -6.97 11.88 1.94
N VAL A 210 -6.33 12.53 2.91
CA VAL A 210 -6.99 13.45 3.85
C VAL A 210 -7.56 14.67 3.15
N ILE A 211 -6.79 15.34 2.28
CA ILE A 211 -7.26 16.51 1.53
C ILE A 211 -8.49 16.16 0.69
N TYR A 212 -8.43 15.07 -0.07
CA TYR A 212 -9.53 14.66 -0.94
C TYR A 212 -10.72 14.12 -0.15
N PHE A 213 -10.51 13.58 1.06
CA PHE A 213 -11.60 13.25 1.97
C PHE A 213 -12.40 14.49 2.38
N PHE A 214 -11.74 15.59 2.73
CA PHE A 214 -12.44 16.85 3.01
C PHE A 214 -13.18 17.39 1.78
N LYS A 215 -12.60 17.26 0.58
CA LYS A 215 -13.31 17.58 -0.67
C LYS A 215 -14.56 16.72 -0.86
N GLY A 216 -14.46 15.41 -0.59
CA GLY A 216 -15.59 14.49 -0.65
C GLY A 216 -16.68 14.81 0.37
N LEU A 217 -16.31 15.21 1.59
CA LEU A 217 -17.24 15.69 2.62
C LEU A 217 -18.01 16.94 2.15
N ALA A 218 -17.30 17.90 1.57
CA ALA A 218 -17.92 19.11 1.05
C ALA A 218 -18.94 18.79 -0.05
N GLU A 219 -18.63 17.86 -0.96
CA GLU A 219 -19.58 17.40 -1.98
C GLU A 219 -20.79 16.67 -1.36
N ALA A 220 -20.57 15.85 -0.32
CA ALA A 220 -21.65 15.17 0.39
C ALA A 220 -22.63 16.17 1.03
N ASP A 221 -22.12 17.25 1.62
CA ASP A 221 -22.95 18.31 2.20
C ASP A 221 -23.65 19.15 1.14
N ALA A 222 -22.98 19.49 0.04
CA ALA A 222 -23.60 20.15 -1.11
C ALA A 222 -24.75 19.31 -1.71
N ALA A 223 -24.55 18.00 -1.87
CA ALA A 223 -25.58 17.08 -2.37
C ALA A 223 -26.81 17.01 -1.44
N ARG A 224 -26.61 17.09 -0.11
CA ARG A 224 -27.73 17.17 0.85
C ARG A 224 -28.51 18.46 0.69
N LEU A 225 -27.83 19.59 0.57
CA LEU A 225 -28.48 20.90 0.38
C LEU A 225 -29.29 20.94 -0.92
N ARG A 226 -28.75 20.41 -2.03
CA ARG A 226 -29.47 20.30 -3.31
C ARG A 226 -30.76 19.47 -3.16
N ARG A 227 -30.70 18.33 -2.47
CA ARG A 227 -31.89 17.48 -2.21
C ARG A 227 -32.94 18.20 -1.36
N LEU A 228 -32.51 18.94 -0.34
CA LEU A 228 -33.42 19.74 0.49
C LEU A 228 -34.10 20.83 -0.33
N ALA A 229 -33.33 21.60 -1.12
CA ALA A 229 -33.85 22.66 -1.96
C ALA A 229 -34.91 22.13 -2.97
N GLN A 230 -34.61 21.01 -3.65
CA GLN A 230 -35.55 20.35 -4.57
C GLN A 230 -36.80 19.81 -3.85
N GLY A 231 -36.64 19.24 -2.65
CA GLY A 231 -37.76 18.76 -1.85
C GLY A 231 -38.70 19.87 -1.36
N THR A 232 -38.19 21.09 -1.12
CA THR A 232 -39.02 22.28 -0.86
C THR A 232 -39.69 22.82 -2.11
N ALA A 233 -39.05 22.71 -3.28
CA ALA A 233 -39.62 23.19 -4.54
C ALA A 233 -40.80 22.33 -5.02
N VAL A 234 -40.76 21.01 -4.80
CA VAL A 234 -41.86 20.08 -5.14
C VAL A 234 -43.08 20.20 -4.22
N LYS A 235 -42.91 20.82 -3.04
CA LYS A 235 -43.99 21.02 -2.05
C LYS A 235 -44.66 22.40 -2.13
N ARG A 236 -44.21 23.30 -3.00
CA ARG A 236 -44.86 24.58 -3.30
C ARG A 236 -45.70 24.45 -4.56
#